data_AF-A0A7S4IQF6-F1
#
_entry.id   AF-A0A7S4IQF6-F1
#
_cell.length_a   1.000
_cell.length_b   1.000
_cell.length_c   1.000
_cell.angle_alpha   90.00
_cell.angle_beta   90.00
_cell.angle_gamma   90.00
#
_symmetry.space_group_name_H-M   'P 1'
#
loop_
_entity.id
_entity.type
_entity.pdbx_description
1 polymer ?
#
loop_
_entity_poly.entity_id
_entity_poly.type
_entity_poly.pdbx_seq_one_letter_code
_entity_poly.pdbx_strand_id
1 'polypeptide(L)'
;MRENLKDLLNSEHKTLFIRLYKSWCHNPASTFSLCLIAEAYDHAYELVCKFAELEITVGFLVEIDKLVQLIESPIFTGLRMQLLEPTKYPSLYKCLYGLLMLLPQSDAFETLKNRLNSVATLGQVYLLVQGAKEDVCSVQSKSAINFTELAQHFLTVQKAHQSQNRHKVLSETPR
;
A
#
# COMPACT_ATOMS: atom_id res chain seq x y z
N MET A 1 19.63 1.41 -6.51
CA MET A 1 18.58 0.42 -6.14
C MET A 1 17.20 1.07 -6.01
N ARG A 2 17.01 2.11 -5.19
CA ARG A 2 15.70 2.75 -5.07
C ARG A 2 15.27 3.48 -6.35
N GLU A 3 16.19 4.22 -6.97
CA GLU A 3 15.91 4.91 -8.23
C GLU A 3 15.56 3.92 -9.35
N ASN A 4 16.19 2.75 -9.34
CA ASN A 4 15.89 1.64 -10.24
C ASN A 4 14.44 1.14 -10.07
N LEU A 5 13.91 1.08 -8.85
CA LEU A 5 12.52 0.62 -8.61
C LEU A 5 11.46 1.66 -9.01
N LYS A 6 11.84 2.93 -9.10
CA LYS A 6 10.96 4.01 -9.56
C LYS A 6 10.82 4.03 -11.08
N ASP A 7 11.89 3.64 -11.79
CA ASP A 7 11.91 3.57 -13.24
C ASP A 7 11.40 2.22 -13.76
N LEU A 8 10.08 2.05 -13.76
CA LEU A 8 9.40 0.87 -14.29
C LEU A 8 9.30 0.86 -15.84
N LEU A 9 9.94 1.82 -16.52
CA LEU A 9 10.02 1.84 -17.99
C LEU A 9 11.12 0.89 -18.50
N ASN A 10 12.15 0.65 -17.67
CA ASN A 10 13.21 -0.31 -17.98
C ASN A 10 12.74 -1.75 -17.72
N SER A 11 12.94 -2.64 -18.71
CA SER A 11 12.56 -4.06 -18.64
C SER A 11 13.24 -4.82 -17.49
N GLU A 12 14.50 -4.49 -17.18
CA GLU A 12 15.25 -5.13 -16.10
C GLU A 12 14.67 -4.76 -14.73
N HIS A 13 14.43 -3.46 -14.51
CA HIS A 13 13.82 -2.94 -13.28
C HIS A 13 12.41 -3.47 -13.09
N LYS A 14 11.64 -3.60 -14.17
CA LYS A 14 10.32 -4.23 -14.17
C LYS A 14 10.39 -5.70 -13.72
N THR A 15 11.34 -6.46 -14.26
CA THR A 15 11.53 -7.86 -13.87
C THR A 15 11.95 -7.97 -12.40
N LEU A 16 12.83 -7.08 -11.95
CA LEU A 16 13.23 -6.99 -10.54
C LEU A 16 12.02 -6.69 -9.63
N PHE A 17 11.20 -5.70 -10.00
CA PHE A 17 9.98 -5.37 -9.26
C PHE A 17 9.04 -6.58 -9.16
N ILE A 18 8.78 -7.28 -10.27
CA ILE A 18 7.90 -8.46 -10.28
C ILE A 18 8.45 -9.58 -9.39
N ARG A 19 9.77 -9.84 -9.45
CA ARG A 19 10.41 -10.87 -8.62
C ARG A 19 10.33 -10.51 -7.14
N LEU A 20 10.66 -9.27 -6.78
CA LEU A 20 10.57 -8.77 -5.41
C LEU A 20 9.13 -8.86 -4.91
N TYR A 21 8.17 -8.38 -5.71
CA TYR A 21 6.75 -8.44 -5.40
C TYR A 21 6.32 -9.88 -5.07
N LYS A 22 6.57 -10.85 -5.97
CA LYS A 22 6.20 -12.25 -5.76
C LYS A 22 6.85 -12.84 -4.49
N SER A 23 8.12 -12.49 -4.21
CA SER A 23 8.80 -12.94 -3.00
C SER A 23 8.31 -12.26 -1.71
N TRP A 24 7.84 -11.01 -1.79
CA TRP A 24 7.42 -10.23 -0.64
C TRP A 24 5.93 -10.38 -0.34
N CYS A 25 5.17 -11.06 -1.21
CA CYS A 25 3.76 -11.41 -1.01
C CYS A 25 3.47 -12.15 0.30
N HIS A 26 4.48 -12.76 0.94
CA HIS A 26 4.35 -13.39 2.25
C HIS A 26 4.11 -12.38 3.38
N ASN A 27 4.59 -11.14 3.24
CA ASN A 27 4.31 -10.05 4.17
C ASN A 27 3.53 -8.93 3.42
N PRO A 28 2.24 -8.72 3.74
CA PRO A 28 1.42 -7.72 3.08
C PRO A 28 1.96 -6.29 3.24
N ALA A 29 2.49 -5.93 4.41
CA ALA A 29 3.08 -4.61 4.66
C ALA A 29 4.33 -4.39 3.79
N SER A 30 5.16 -5.42 3.62
CA SER A 30 6.34 -5.35 2.75
C SER A 30 5.96 -5.16 1.28
N THR A 31 4.97 -5.92 0.79
CA THR A 31 4.45 -5.79 -0.58
C THR A 31 3.90 -4.39 -0.84
N PHE A 32 3.14 -3.85 0.10
CA PHE A 32 2.60 -2.50 0.01
C PHE A 32 3.72 -1.44 0.03
N SER A 33 4.73 -1.59 0.90
CA SER A 33 5.89 -0.68 0.94
C SER A 33 6.65 -0.64 -0.40
N LEU A 34 6.78 -1.78 -1.08
CA LEU A 34 7.39 -1.87 -2.41
C LEU A 34 6.59 -1.08 -3.44
N CYS A 35 5.26 -1.17 -3.40
CA CYS A 35 4.38 -0.42 -4.30
C CYS A 35 4.50 1.10 -4.06
N LEU A 36 4.63 1.53 -2.79
CA LEU A 36 4.84 2.94 -2.46
C LEU A 36 6.20 3.45 -2.96
N ILE A 37 7.25 2.64 -2.90
CA ILE A 37 8.59 3.00 -3.40
C ILE A 37 8.60 3.10 -4.93
N ALA A 38 7.92 2.18 -5.60
CA ALA A 38 7.82 2.13 -7.06
C ALA A 38 6.78 3.12 -7.62
N GLU A 39 6.17 3.94 -6.76
CA GLU A 39 5.14 4.93 -7.12
C GLU A 39 3.92 4.31 -7.84
N ALA A 40 3.67 3.01 -7.59
CA ALA A 40 2.54 2.26 -8.13
C ALA A 40 1.29 2.46 -7.25
N TYR A 41 0.85 3.71 -7.09
CA TYR A 41 -0.17 4.08 -6.10
C TYR A 41 -1.55 3.50 -6.36
N ASP A 42 -1.93 3.30 -7.63
CA ASP A 42 -3.20 2.65 -7.98
C ASP A 42 -3.26 1.21 -7.47
N HIS A 43 -2.19 0.45 -7.74
CA HIS A 43 -2.04 -0.92 -7.25
C HIS A 43 -1.90 -0.97 -5.73
N ALA A 44 -1.21 0.00 -5.13
CA ALA A 44 -1.11 0.13 -3.69
C ALA A 44 -2.51 0.34 -3.05
N TYR A 45 -3.36 1.17 -3.65
CA TYR A 45 -4.73 1.36 -3.18
C TYR A 45 -5.56 0.08 -3.33
N GLU A 46 -5.46 -0.63 -4.45
CA GLU A 46 -6.12 -1.94 -4.63
C GLU A 46 -5.71 -2.93 -3.53
N LEU A 47 -4.41 -2.99 -3.20
CA LEU A 47 -3.91 -3.82 -2.11
C LEU A 47 -4.51 -3.45 -0.74
N VAL A 48 -4.64 -2.16 -0.44
CA VAL A 48 -5.28 -1.70 0.81
C VAL A 48 -6.73 -2.14 0.89
N CYS A 49 -7.49 -2.04 -0.21
CA CYS A 49 -8.85 -2.58 -0.25
C CYS A 49 -8.87 -4.10 0.00
N LYS A 50 -7.87 -4.83 -0.51
CA LYS A 50 -7.70 -6.26 -0.23
C LYS A 50 -7.29 -6.57 1.20
N PHE A 51 -6.55 -5.70 1.87
CA PHE A 51 -6.19 -5.90 3.29
C PHE A 51 -7.44 -5.97 4.19
N ALA A 52 -8.50 -5.23 3.86
CA ALA A 52 -9.76 -5.31 4.60
C ALA A 52 -10.49 -6.65 4.43
N GLU A 53 -10.22 -7.40 3.36
CA GLU A 53 -10.75 -8.76 3.14
C GLU A 53 -9.91 -9.83 3.86
N LEU A 54 -8.71 -9.48 4.36
CA LEU A 54 -7.81 -10.40 5.06
C LEU A 54 -8.05 -10.37 6.57
N GLU A 55 -7.73 -11.48 7.23
CA GLU A 55 -7.69 -11.54 8.69
C GLU A 55 -6.62 -10.59 9.24
N ILE A 56 -7.05 -9.59 10.01
CA ILE A 56 -6.15 -8.60 10.63
C ILE A 56 -5.51 -9.24 11.87
N THR A 57 -4.26 -9.65 11.74
CA THR A 57 -3.46 -10.18 12.85
C THR A 57 -2.66 -9.07 13.54
N VAL A 58 -2.31 -9.26 14.81
CA VAL A 58 -1.45 -8.33 15.55
C VAL A 58 -0.09 -8.16 14.85
N GLY A 59 0.47 -9.26 14.33
CA GLY A 59 1.72 -9.22 13.57
C GLY A 59 1.64 -8.32 12.34
N PHE A 60 0.51 -8.37 11.62
CA PHE A 60 0.29 -7.46 10.49
C PHE A 60 0.21 -5.99 10.93
N LEU A 61 -0.52 -5.68 12.01
CA LEU A 61 -0.63 -4.32 12.53
C LEU A 61 0.73 -3.74 12.96
N VAL A 62 1.57 -4.54 13.61
CA VAL A 62 2.93 -4.12 13.98
C VAL A 62 3.78 -3.77 12.75
N GLU A 63 3.64 -4.53 11.67
CA GLU A 63 4.36 -4.25 10.42
C GLU A 63 3.83 -2.98 9.72
N ILE A 64 2.53 -2.71 9.79
CA ILE A 64 1.96 -1.44 9.32
C ILE A 64 2.45 -0.26 10.18
N ASP A 65 2.50 -0.39 11.51
CA ASP A 65 3.04 0.65 12.39
C ASP A 65 4.50 1.00 12.02
N LYS A 66 5.35 -0.02 11.81
CA LYS A 66 6.72 0.18 11.31
C LYS A 66 6.75 0.87 9.95
N LEU A 67 5.85 0.50 9.04
CA LEU A 67 5.75 1.15 7.74
C LEU A 67 5.37 2.63 7.88
N VAL A 68 4.46 2.99 8.77
CA VAL A 68 4.10 4.40 9.01
C VAL A 68 5.31 5.19 9.53
N GLN A 69 6.08 4.62 10.47
CA GLN A 69 7.33 5.24 10.91
C GLN A 69 8.32 5.40 9.74
N LEU A 70 8.37 4.44 8.83
CA LEU A 70 9.19 4.51 7.63
C LEU A 70 8.70 5.59 6.65
N ILE A 71 7.41 5.85 6.54
CA ILE A 71 6.85 6.94 5.72
C ILE A 71 7.35 8.32 6.19
N GLU A 72 7.52 8.49 7.50
CA GLU A 72 8.08 9.72 8.07
C GLU A 72 9.60 9.81 7.94
N SER A 73 10.30 8.70 7.71
CA SER A 73 11.74 8.68 7.49
C SER A 73 12.15 9.42 6.20
N PRO A 74 13.41 9.91 6.10
CA PRO A 74 13.95 10.53 4.88
C PRO A 74 13.84 9.65 3.64
N ILE A 75 13.75 8.32 3.81
CA ILE A 75 13.48 7.42 2.71
C ILE A 75 12.20 7.89 2.02
N PHE A 76 11.06 8.07 2.68
CA PHE A 76 9.84 8.46 1.98
C PHE A 76 9.66 9.98 1.73
N THR A 77 10.73 10.78 1.75
CA THR A 77 10.66 12.22 1.44
C THR A 77 9.99 12.51 0.10
N GLY A 78 10.32 11.75 -0.96
CA GLY A 78 9.70 11.91 -2.28
C GLY A 78 8.18 11.69 -2.25
N LEU A 79 7.71 10.66 -1.53
CA LEU A 79 6.28 10.39 -1.34
C LEU A 79 5.61 11.53 -0.57
N ARG A 80 6.24 12.05 0.48
CA ARG A 80 5.72 13.19 1.25
C ARG A 80 5.64 14.48 0.42
N MET A 81 6.55 14.70 -0.53
CA MET A 81 6.43 15.79 -1.49
C MET A 81 5.28 15.57 -2.47
N GLN A 82 5.06 14.34 -2.93
CA GLN A 82 3.93 13.99 -3.80
C GLN A 82 2.58 14.13 -3.10
N LEU A 83 2.52 14.03 -1.77
CA LEU A 83 1.32 14.38 -1.01
C LEU A 83 0.93 15.86 -1.21
N LEU A 84 1.82 16.77 -1.58
CA LEU A 84 1.41 18.16 -1.85
C LEU A 84 0.64 18.31 -3.18
N GLU A 85 0.63 17.28 -4.03
CA GLU A 85 -0.02 17.29 -5.35
C GLU A 85 -1.23 16.31 -5.43
N PRO A 86 -2.35 16.58 -4.72
CA PRO A 86 -3.51 15.67 -4.69
C PRO A 86 -4.16 15.46 -6.07
N THR A 87 -4.04 16.43 -6.98
CA THR A 87 -4.55 16.34 -8.35
C THR A 87 -3.79 15.34 -9.21
N LYS A 88 -2.51 15.14 -8.93
CA LYS A 88 -1.61 14.29 -9.72
C LYS A 88 -1.51 12.87 -9.14
N TYR A 89 -1.64 12.75 -7.82
CA TYR A 89 -1.53 11.48 -7.10
C TYR A 89 -2.76 11.21 -6.20
N PRO A 90 -3.97 11.13 -6.74
CA PRO A 90 -5.19 10.93 -5.94
C PRO A 90 -5.20 9.57 -5.22
N SER A 91 -4.67 8.52 -5.86
CA SER A 91 -4.63 7.16 -5.28
C SER A 91 -3.67 7.04 -4.10
N LEU A 92 -2.63 7.89 -4.03
CA LEU A 92 -1.74 7.96 -2.87
C LEU A 92 -2.51 8.44 -1.62
N TYR A 93 -3.33 9.48 -1.76
CA TYR A 93 -4.17 9.94 -0.67
C TYR A 93 -5.15 8.86 -0.21
N LYS A 94 -5.84 8.23 -1.17
CA LYS A 94 -6.81 7.17 -0.86
C LYS A 94 -6.15 5.99 -0.14
N CYS A 95 -4.95 5.57 -0.56
CA CYS A 95 -4.28 4.43 0.09
C CYS A 95 -3.75 4.77 1.49
N LEU A 96 -3.25 5.99 1.74
CA LEU A 96 -2.82 6.39 3.08
C LEU A 96 -4.00 6.56 4.05
N TYR A 97 -5.12 7.14 3.60
CA TYR A 97 -6.33 7.17 4.42
C TYR A 97 -6.91 5.77 4.64
N GLY A 98 -6.87 4.89 3.64
CA GLY A 98 -7.26 3.49 3.81
C GLY A 98 -6.38 2.77 4.83
N LEU A 99 -5.07 3.00 4.79
CA LEU A 99 -4.13 2.48 5.78
C LEU A 99 -4.43 3.01 7.19
N LEU A 100 -4.74 4.31 7.30
CA LEU A 100 -5.13 4.94 8.56
C LEU A 100 -6.38 4.28 9.15
N MET A 101 -7.34 3.88 8.31
CA MET A 101 -8.57 3.19 8.76
C MET A 101 -8.36 1.73 9.17
N LEU A 102 -7.23 1.11 8.80
CA LEU A 102 -6.87 -0.25 9.22
C LEU A 102 -6.15 -0.27 10.58
N LEU A 103 -5.54 0.86 10.96
CA LEU A 103 -4.75 0.95 12.19
C LEU A 103 -5.64 1.10 13.44
N PRO A 104 -5.30 0.44 14.55
CA PRO A 104 -5.83 0.83 15.86
C PRO A 104 -5.34 2.25 16.22
N GLN A 105 -5.93 2.88 17.25
CA GLN A 105 -5.52 4.21 17.74
C GLN A 105 -4.15 4.17 18.45
N SER A 106 -3.08 3.85 17.70
CA SER A 106 -1.68 3.80 18.12
C SER A 106 -0.96 5.13 17.85
N ASP A 107 0.28 5.25 18.32
CA ASP A 107 1.14 6.40 18.00
C ASP A 107 1.39 6.53 16.49
N ALA A 108 1.45 5.42 15.77
CA ALA A 108 1.56 5.42 14.32
C ALA A 108 0.29 6.00 13.67
N PHE A 109 -0.90 5.67 14.17
CA PHE A 109 -2.15 6.27 13.71
C PHE A 109 -2.12 7.80 13.87
N GLU A 110 -1.76 8.30 15.05
CA GLU A 110 -1.69 9.75 15.28
C GLU A 110 -0.61 10.41 14.40
N THR A 111 0.53 9.75 14.21
CA THR A 111 1.60 10.24 13.31
C THR A 111 1.10 10.41 11.88
N LEU A 112 0.48 9.37 11.30
CA LEU A 112 -0.04 9.41 9.94
C LEU A 112 -1.19 10.40 9.80
N LYS A 113 -2.11 10.43 10.77
CA LYS A 113 -3.22 11.39 10.81
C LYS A 113 -2.72 12.84 10.84
N ASN A 114 -1.72 13.15 11.66
CA ASN A 114 -1.14 14.50 11.73
C ASN A 114 -0.46 14.90 10.40
N ARG A 115 0.24 13.96 9.76
CA ARG A 115 0.81 14.17 8.42
C ARG A 115 -0.26 14.48 7.39
N LEU A 116 -1.32 13.68 7.34
CA LEU A 116 -2.43 13.85 6.41
C LEU A 116 -3.21 15.13 6.69
N ASN A 117 -3.46 15.47 7.95
CA ASN A 117 -4.13 16.72 8.34
C ASN A 117 -3.33 17.96 7.94
N SER A 118 -2.00 17.90 8.00
CA SER A 118 -1.11 18.99 7.56
C SER A 118 -1.25 19.30 6.06
N VAL A 119 -1.71 18.33 5.26
CA VAL A 119 -1.95 18.49 3.82
C VAL A 119 -3.44 18.46 3.45
N ALA A 120 -4.34 18.25 4.42
CA ALA A 120 -5.77 18.03 4.20
C ALA A 120 -6.47 19.23 3.56
N THR A 121 -6.04 20.46 3.86
CA THR A 121 -6.56 21.67 3.21
C THR A 121 -6.39 21.61 1.69
N LEU A 122 -5.30 21.01 1.19
CA LEU A 122 -5.07 20.80 -0.25
C LEU A 122 -6.01 19.72 -0.82
N GLY A 123 -6.27 18.66 -0.05
CA GLY A 123 -7.25 17.63 -0.40
C GLY A 123 -8.69 18.15 -0.44
N GLN A 124 -9.04 19.12 0.40
CA GLN A 124 -10.35 19.78 0.41
C GLN A 124 -10.55 20.65 -0.84
N VAL A 125 -9.51 21.38 -1.26
CA VAL A 125 -9.50 22.09 -2.55
C VAL A 125 -9.70 21.10 -3.71
N TYR A 126 -9.05 19.93 -3.67
CA TYR A 126 -9.28 18.88 -4.66
C TYR A 126 -10.75 18.42 -4.71
N LEU A 127 -11.37 18.11 -3.57
CA LEU A 127 -12.78 17.69 -3.52
C LEU A 127 -13.74 18.78 -4.02
N LEU A 128 -13.47 20.05 -3.72
CA LEU A 128 -14.24 21.18 -4.21
C LEU A 128 -14.11 21.38 -5.73
N VAL A 129 -12.94 21.08 -6.30
CA VAL A 129 -12.68 21.18 -7.75
C VAL A 129 -13.20 19.94 -8.51
N GLN A 130 -13.25 18.77 -7.87
CA GLN A 130 -13.59 17.47 -8.49
C GLN A 130 -15.02 16.97 -8.19
N GLY A 131 -15.86 17.72 -7.49
CA GLY A 131 -17.27 17.38 -7.22
C GLY A 131 -18.18 17.18 -8.45
N ALA A 132 -17.62 17.07 -9.66
CA ALA A 132 -18.34 16.88 -10.92
C ALA A 132 -17.83 15.71 -11.78
N LYS A 133 -16.84 14.90 -11.35
CA LYS A 133 -16.40 13.72 -12.11
C LYS A 133 -16.09 12.54 -11.19
N GLU A 134 -17.13 11.80 -10.80
CA GLU A 134 -16.98 10.37 -10.58
C GLU A 134 -16.77 9.72 -11.94
N ASP A 135 -15.52 9.43 -12.31
CA ASP A 135 -15.24 8.40 -13.30
C ASP A 135 -13.81 7.84 -13.12
N VAL A 136 -13.80 6.55 -12.79
CA VAL A 136 -12.84 5.52 -13.20
C VAL A 136 -11.34 5.78 -12.97
N CYS A 137 -10.76 4.91 -12.14
CA CYS A 137 -9.34 4.56 -12.04
C CYS A 137 -8.64 4.63 -13.41
N SER A 138 -7.92 5.72 -13.68
CA SER A 138 -7.25 5.89 -14.97
C SER A 138 -6.01 6.77 -14.87
N VAL A 139 -4.91 6.19 -14.37
CA VAL A 139 -3.59 6.40 -14.97
C VAL A 139 -2.83 5.07 -15.08
N GLN A 140 -3.46 4.07 -15.72
CA GLN A 140 -2.72 3.01 -16.38
C GLN A 140 -2.02 3.59 -17.62
N SER A 141 -0.84 4.19 -17.46
CA SER A 141 0.00 4.55 -18.62
C SER A 141 1.49 4.61 -18.31
N LYS A 142 1.98 3.90 -17.28
CA LYS A 142 3.42 3.89 -16.98
C LYS A 142 4.12 2.56 -16.82
N SER A 143 3.46 1.41 -16.95
CA SER A 143 4.20 0.16 -17.11
C SER A 143 3.34 -0.94 -17.71
N ALA A 144 3.91 -1.72 -18.64
CA ALA A 144 3.30 -2.94 -19.18
C ALA A 144 3.27 -4.09 -18.13
N ILE A 145 3.17 -3.77 -16.83
CA ILE A 145 3.11 -4.73 -15.73
C ILE A 145 1.66 -5.16 -15.57
N ASN A 146 1.44 -6.47 -15.54
CA ASN A 146 0.13 -7.04 -15.26
C ASN A 146 -0.11 -7.04 -13.74
N PHE A 147 -0.53 -5.89 -13.22
CA PHE A 147 -0.83 -5.72 -11.79
C PHE A 147 -1.98 -6.61 -11.31
N THR A 148 -2.92 -6.96 -12.19
CA THR A 148 -4.02 -7.89 -11.89
C THR A 148 -3.51 -9.29 -11.56
N GLU A 149 -2.56 -9.83 -12.34
CA GLU A 149 -1.93 -11.12 -12.04
C GLU A 149 -1.19 -11.06 -10.68
N LEU A 150 -0.50 -9.96 -10.40
CA LEU A 150 0.21 -9.76 -9.14
C LEU A 150 -0.74 -9.70 -7.94
N ALA A 151 -1.88 -9.03 -8.06
CA ALA A 151 -2.92 -9.00 -7.03
C ALA A 151 -3.49 -10.40 -6.77
N GLN A 152 -3.78 -11.17 -7.83
CA GLN A 152 -4.27 -12.54 -7.71
C GLN A 152 -3.25 -13.46 -7.03
N HIS A 153 -1.98 -13.34 -7.40
CA HIS A 153 -0.89 -14.09 -6.77
C HIS A 153 -0.77 -13.74 -5.28
N PHE A 154 -0.81 -12.44 -4.95
CA PHE A 154 -0.82 -11.97 -3.56
C PHE A 154 -1.94 -12.60 -2.74
N LEU A 155 -3.19 -12.56 -3.24
CA LEU A 155 -4.34 -13.16 -2.55
C LEU A 155 -4.19 -14.67 -2.36
N THR A 156 -3.64 -15.37 -3.36
CA THR A 156 -3.40 -16.82 -3.28
C THR A 156 -2.42 -17.15 -2.16
N VAL A 157 -1.31 -16.41 -2.07
CA VAL A 157 -0.31 -16.58 -1.01
C VAL A 157 -0.89 -16.27 0.36
N GLN A 158 -1.66 -15.20 0.51
CA GLN A 158 -2.28 -14.81 1.79
C GLN A 158 -3.31 -15.85 2.26
N LYS A 159 -4.15 -16.37 1.37
CA LYS A 159 -5.10 -17.45 1.70
C LYS A 159 -4.41 -18.74 2.11
N ALA A 160 -3.30 -19.09 1.46
CA ALA A 160 -2.50 -20.25 1.84
C ALA A 160 -1.88 -20.07 3.25
N HIS A 161 -1.46 -18.86 3.61
CA HIS A 161 -0.95 -18.57 4.94
C HIS A 161 -2.04 -18.68 6.01
N GLN A 162 -3.24 -18.16 5.72
CA GLN A 162 -4.41 -18.29 6.62
C GLN A 162 -4.80 -19.75 6.86
N SER A 163 -4.81 -20.59 5.82
CA SER A 163 -5.16 -22.01 5.98
C SER A 163 -4.12 -22.79 6.80
N GLN A 164 -2.83 -22.48 6.63
CA GLN A 164 -1.74 -23.04 7.43
C GLN A 164 -1.81 -22.58 8.88
N ASN A 165 -2.07 -21.30 9.13
CA ASN A 165 -2.18 -20.76 10.47
C ASN A 165 -3.38 -21.36 11.22
N ARG A 166 -4.50 -21.56 10.51
CA ARG A 166 -5.69 -22.23 11.06
C ARG A 166 -5.42 -23.68 11.43
N HIS A 167 -4.66 -24.42 10.62
CA HIS A 167 -4.25 -25.80 10.94
C HIS A 167 -3.36 -25.88 12.19
N LYS A 168 -2.42 -24.94 12.37
CA LYS A 168 -1.56 -24.89 13.56
C LYS A 168 -2.36 -24.66 14.84
N VAL A 169 -3.30 -23.72 14.82
CA VAL A 169 -4.18 -23.42 15.97
C VAL A 169 -5.03 -24.63 16.37
N LEU A 170 -5.54 -25.40 15.40
CA LEU A 170 -6.31 -26.63 15.65
C LEU A 170 -5.45 -27.79 16.21
N SER A 171 -4.16 -27.85 15.87
CA SER A 171 -3.25 -28.85 16.43
C SER A 171 -2.71 -28.52 17.82
N GLU A 172 -2.76 -27.24 18.23
CA GLU A 172 -2.20 -26.76 19.51
C GLU A 172 -3.24 -26.66 20.63
N THR A 173 -4.54 -26.90 20.39
CA THR A 173 -5.55 -27.01 21.45
C THR A 173 -5.27 -28.24 22.34
N PRO A 174 -4.88 -28.06 23.62
CA PRO A 174 -4.72 -29.18 24.55
C PRO A 174 -6.11 -29.71 24.94
N ARG A 175 -6.25 -31.03 25.05
CA ARG A 175 -7.38 -31.68 25.71
C ARG A 175 -7.34 -31.45 27.22
#